data_AF-A0A1I0JNS0-F1
#
_entry.id   AF-A0A1I0JNS0-F1
#
_cell.length_a   1.000
_cell.length_b   1.000
_cell.length_c   1.000
_cell.angle_alpha   90.00
_cell.angle_beta   90.00
_cell.angle_gamma   90.00
#
_symmetry.space_group_name_H-M   'P 1'
#
loop_
_entity.id
_entity.type
_entity.pdbx_description
1 polymer ?
#
loop_
_entity_poly.entity_id
_entity_poly.type
_entity_poly.pdbx_seq_one_letter_code
_entity_poly.pdbx_strand_id
1 'polypeptide(L)' 'MGNDNLTTKEEISIENLYNFIRASLVALQPTDWFGEADFTCPICGSQAHIKRVKGKIYNNGDIECQCGYSFHF' A
#
# COMPACT_ATOMS: atom_id res chain seq x y z
N MET A 1 -23.52 3.63 30.68
CA MET A 1 -23.63 2.19 30.35
C MET A 1 -24.30 2.09 29.00
N GLY A 2 -23.61 1.51 28.02
CA GLY A 2 -24.01 1.43 26.63
C GLY A 2 -22.76 1.39 25.76
N ASN A 3 -21.98 0.32 25.92
CA ASN A 3 -20.84 0.00 25.06
C ASN A 3 -21.40 -0.55 23.75
N ASP A 4 -21.09 0.09 22.64
CA ASP A 4 -20.98 -0.60 21.36
C ASP A 4 -19.69 -0.15 20.69
N ASN A 5 -18.67 -1.00 20.89
CA ASN A 5 -17.40 -1.00 20.17
C ASN A 5 -17.68 -1.17 18.67
N LEU A 6 -17.94 -0.06 17.98
CA LEU A 6 -17.78 -0.03 16.54
C LEU A 6 -16.30 0.19 16.28
N THR A 7 -15.58 -0.92 16.11
CA THR A 7 -14.18 -0.96 15.68
C THR A 7 -13.93 0.14 14.65
N THR A 8 -13.18 1.15 15.05
CA THR A 8 -12.64 2.20 14.20
C THR A 8 -11.71 1.53 13.19
N LYS A 9 -12.30 0.96 12.13
CA LYS A 9 -11.66 0.98 10.82
C LYS A 9 -11.49 2.47 10.54
N GLU A 10 -10.33 3.02 10.89
CA GLU A 10 -9.96 4.38 10.55
C GLU A 10 -10.36 4.60 9.08
N GLU A 11 -11.21 5.59 8.82
CA GLU A 11 -11.60 5.91 7.47
C GLU A 11 -10.33 6.12 6.65
N ILE A 12 -10.09 5.24 5.67
CA ILE A 12 -8.96 5.36 4.76
C ILE A 12 -9.12 6.70 4.05
N SER A 13 -8.34 7.70 4.45
CA SER A 13 -8.36 9.00 3.77
C SER A 13 -7.74 8.84 2.37
N ILE A 14 -8.25 9.61 1.40
CA ILE A 14 -7.69 9.66 0.03
C ILE A 14 -6.21 10.06 0.09
N GLU A 15 -5.85 10.94 1.02
CA GLU A 15 -4.47 11.36 1.25
C GLU A 15 -3.57 10.20 1.72
N ASN A 16 -4.04 9.40 2.68
CA ASN A 16 -3.30 8.23 3.15
C ASN A 16 -3.12 7.19 2.03
N LEU A 17 -4.16 6.96 1.22
CA LEU A 17 -4.07 6.08 0.06
C LEU A 17 -3.06 6.60 -0.97
N TYR A 18 -3.10 7.90 -1.28
CA TYR A 18 -2.14 8.53 -2.19
C TYR A 18 -0.70 8.42 -1.68
N ASN A 19 -0.47 8.72 -0.40
CA ASN A 19 0.85 8.62 0.22
C ASN A 19 1.36 7.18 0.25
N PHE A 20 0.48 6.21 0.52
CA PHE A 20 0.80 4.78 0.49
C PHE A 20 1.23 4.31 -0.91
N ILE A 21 0.44 4.64 -1.95
CA ILE A 21 0.77 4.33 -3.35
C ILE A 21 2.08 5.00 -3.76
N ARG A 22 2.26 6.29 -3.42
CA ARG A 22 3.49 7.02 -3.75
C ARG A 22 4.74 6.38 -3.13
N ALA A 23 4.69 6.04 -1.85
CA ALA A 23 5.80 5.39 -1.14
C ALA A 23 6.15 4.04 -1.77
N SER A 24 5.13 3.24 -2.11
CA SER A 24 5.32 1.94 -2.76
C SER A 24 6.02 2.06 -4.12
N LEU A 25 5.63 3.02 -4.95
CA LEU A 25 6.27 3.24 -6.24
C LEU A 25 7.73 3.68 -6.06
N VAL A 26 8.01 4.62 -5.15
CA VAL A 26 9.39 5.10 -4.89
C VAL A 26 10.32 3.93 -4.53
N ALA A 27 9.83 2.93 -3.79
CA ALA A 27 10.61 1.74 -3.46
C ALA A 27 11.03 0.92 -4.68
N LEU A 28 10.26 0.96 -5.78
CA LEU A 28 10.59 0.31 -7.05
C LEU A 28 11.42 1.20 -7.99
N GLN A 29 11.75 2.45 -7.63
CA GLN A 29 12.56 3.32 -8.48
C GLN A 29 13.91 2.68 -8.91
N PRO A 30 14.64 1.93 -8.05
CA PRO A 30 15.89 1.27 -8.43
C PRO A 30 15.72 0.17 -9.48
N THR A 31 14.50 -0.35 -9.65
CA THR A 31 14.18 -1.48 -10.53
C THR A 31 13.32 -1.04 -11.73
N ASP A 32 13.49 0.21 -12.15
CA ASP A 32 12.70 0.83 -13.23
C ASP A 32 11.18 0.72 -13.00
N TRP A 33 10.77 0.80 -11.73
CA TRP A 33 9.38 0.70 -11.29
C TRP A 33 8.72 -0.68 -11.49
N PHE A 34 9.51 -1.76 -11.63
CA PHE A 34 9.02 -3.14 -11.74
C PHE A 34 9.72 -4.08 -10.77
N GLY A 35 9.20 -5.28 -10.53
CA GLY A 35 9.77 -6.23 -9.58
C GLY A 35 9.09 -6.16 -8.22
N GLU A 36 9.83 -6.48 -7.17
CA GLU A 36 9.34 -6.57 -5.80
C GLU A 36 10.25 -5.76 -4.88
N ALA A 37 9.68 -5.05 -3.91
CA ALA A 37 10.43 -4.28 -2.93
C ALA A 37 9.64 -4.15 -1.62
N ASP A 38 10.39 -4.01 -0.53
CA ASP A 38 9.82 -3.63 0.77
C ASP A 38 10.00 -2.13 1.00
N PHE A 39 9.07 -1.52 1.73
CA PHE A 39 9.11 -0.10 2.07
C PHE A 39 8.50 0.16 3.46
N THR A 40 8.86 1.28 4.06
CA THR A 40 8.23 1.72 5.31
C THR A 40 6.86 2.31 5.01
N CYS A 41 5.80 1.74 5.58
CA CYS A 41 4.45 2.24 5.45
C CYS A 41 4.35 3.66 6.03
N PRO A 42 3.94 4.68 5.25
CA PRO A 42 3.83 6.05 5.75
C PRO A 42 2.67 6.25 6.74
N ILE A 43 1.79 5.24 6.89
CA ILE A 43 0.62 5.32 7.76
C ILE A 43 0.93 4.75 9.15
N CYS A 44 1.50 3.55 9.22
CA CYS A 44 1.74 2.86 10.50
C CYS A 44 3.22 2.66 10.83
N GLY A 45 4.16 3.05 9.97
CA GLY A 45 5.61 2.87 10.16
C GLY A 45 6.11 1.43 10.06
N SER A 46 5.22 0.45 9.86
CA SER A 46 5.59 -0.96 9.68
C SER A 46 6.16 -1.23 8.28
N GLN A 47 6.80 -2.39 8.09
CA GLN A 47 7.20 -2.84 6.77
C GLN A 47 5.95 -3.16 5.92
N ALA A 48 5.95 -2.66 4.70
CA ALA A 48 4.96 -2.94 3.66
C ALA A 48 5.68 -3.51 2.43
N HIS A 49 4.93 -4.16 1.56
CA HIS A 49 5.46 -4.84 0.39
C HIS A 49 4.77 -4.35 -0.88
N ILE A 50 5.52 -4.23 -1.96
CA ILE A 50 4.99 -3.98 -3.30
C ILE A 50 5.56 -4.99 -4.28
N LYS A 51 4.68 -5.48 -5.16
CA LYS A 51 5.00 -6.23 -6.36
C LYS A 51 4.39 -5.53 -7.57
N ARG A 52 5.18 -5.32 -8.63
CA ARG A 52 4.70 -4.78 -9.90
C ARG A 52 5.32 -5.51 -11.08
N VAL A 53 4.47 -6.17 -11.85
CA VAL A 53 4.85 -6.99 -13.00
C VAL A 53 4.44 -6.26 -14.28
N LYS A 54 5.37 -6.21 -15.25
CA LYS A 54 5.11 -5.67 -16.58
C LYS A 54 4.19 -6.62 -17.34
N GLY A 55 2.98 -6.16 -17.69
CA GLY A 55 2.08 -6.94 -18.53
C GLY A 55 2.17 -6.54 -20.00
N LYS A 56 1.44 -7.27 -20.84
CA LYS A 56 1.43 -7.04 -22.30
C LYS A 56 0.65 -5.79 -22.72
N ILE A 57 -0.37 -5.42 -21.94
CA ILE A 57 -1.27 -4.29 -22.22
C ILE A 57 -1.37 -3.39 -20.99
N TYR A 58 -1.65 -3.98 -19.82
CA TYR A 58 -1.65 -3.30 -18.52
C TYR A 58 -0.60 -3.93 -17.62
N ASN A 59 -0.03 -3.14 -16.72
CA ASN A 59 0.85 -3.66 -15.67
C ASN A 59 -0.01 -4.19 -14.54
N ASN A 60 0.42 -5.27 -13.92
CA ASN A 60 -0.27 -5.84 -12.77
C ASN A 60 0.56 -5.59 -11.52
N GLY A 61 -0.07 -5.44 -10.37
CA GLY A 61 0.65 -5.33 -9.12
C GLY A 61 -0.21 -5.36 -7.88
N ASP A 62 0.47 -5.61 -6.77
CA ASP A 62 -0.10 -5.74 -5.44
C ASP A 62 0.75 -4.88 -4.49
N ILE A 63 0.08 -4.12 -3.63
CA ILE A 63 0.72 -3.33 -2.56
C ILE A 63 0.00 -3.70 -1.27
N GLU A 64 0.74 -4.12 -0.25
CA GLU A 64 0.15 -4.66 0.97
C GLU A 64 0.90 -4.20 2.22
N CYS A 65 0.15 -3.88 3.28
CA CYS A 65 0.66 -3.62 4.61
C CYS A 65 -0.24 -4.26 5.68
N GLN A 66 0.36 -4.67 6.79
CA GLN A 66 -0.34 -5.28 7.92
C GLN A 66 -1.34 -4.34 8.61
N CYS A 67 -1.25 -3.03 8.40
CA CYS A 67 -2.25 -2.06 8.89
C CYS A 67 -3.56 -2.06 8.10
N GLY A 68 -3.70 -2.91 7.08
CA GLY A 68 -4.95 -3.08 6.31
C GLY A 68 -5.01 -2.25 5.03
N TYR A 69 -3.97 -1.46 4.73
CA TYR A 69 -3.84 -0.83 3.41
C TYR A 69 -3.38 -1.88 2.40
N SER A 70 -4.26 -2.20 1.45
CA SER A 70 -3.97 -3.10 0.32
C SER A 70 -4.56 -2.56 -0.97
N PHE A 71 -3.81 -2.64 -2.07
CA PHE A 71 -4.26 -2.19 -3.40
C PHE A 71 -3.76 -3.13 -4.50
N HIS A 72 -4.65 -3.49 -5.42
CA HIS A 72 -4.37 -4.37 -6.56
C HIS A 72 -4.71 -3.63 -7.86
N PHE A 73 -3.84 -3.72 -8.87
CA PHE A 73 -4.01 -3.06 -10.17
C PHE A 73 -3.49 -3.90 -11.33
#